data_AF-A0A7W0ZZJ6-F1
#
_entry.id   AF-A0A7W0ZZJ6-F1
#
_cell.length_a   1.000
_cell.length_b   1.000
_cell.length_c   1.000
_cell.angle_alpha   90.00
_cell.angle_beta   90.00
_cell.angle_gamma   90.00
#
_symmetry.space_group_name_H-M   'P 1'
#
loop_
_entity.id
_entity.type
_entity.pdbx_description
1 polymer ?
#
loop_
_entity_poly.entity_id
_entity_poly.type
_entity_poly.pdbx_seq_one_letter_code
_entity_poly.pdbx_strand_id
1 'polypeptide(L)'
;MKRLAILALVIATGADAQRQPGWEVRVGDKVELVTGASGTIPISIAVDRGLTVSRDAAVIVDLAPEPGLTFRKRRLGRSDAVDPEADAPRFAAAVRGDQDGEHSVKVRVRFWLCGGKACRPIDVRRTAVVSVAPAAPAPPDAGTD
;
A
#
# COMPACT_ATOMS: atom_id res chain seq x y z
N MET A 1 -37.26 -14.25 41.16
CA MET A 1 -36.39 -15.09 40.32
C MET A 1 -36.77 -14.93 38.85
N LYS A 2 -36.00 -14.19 38.04
CA LYS A 2 -35.83 -14.41 36.60
C LYS A 2 -34.79 -13.43 36.05
N ARG A 3 -33.58 -13.92 35.77
CA ARG A 3 -32.52 -13.17 35.09
C ARG A 3 -32.68 -13.41 33.59
N LEU A 4 -33.00 -12.37 32.82
CA LEU A 4 -32.89 -12.41 31.37
C LEU A 4 -31.44 -12.17 30.98
N ALA A 5 -30.81 -13.15 30.34
CA ALA A 5 -29.51 -13.01 29.71
C ALA A 5 -29.73 -12.56 28.26
N ILE A 6 -29.27 -11.36 27.93
CA ILE A 6 -29.21 -10.83 26.56
C ILE A 6 -27.88 -11.30 25.96
N LEU A 7 -27.96 -12.12 24.91
CA LEU A 7 -26.80 -12.61 24.17
C LEU A 7 -26.42 -11.56 23.11
N ALA A 8 -25.28 -10.90 23.28
CA ALA A 8 -24.74 -9.95 22.31
C ALA A 8 -24.02 -10.71 21.18
N LEU A 9 -24.54 -10.62 19.97
CA LEU A 9 -23.94 -11.16 18.75
C LEU A 9 -22.87 -10.18 18.24
N VAL A 10 -21.59 -10.51 18.45
CA VAL A 10 -20.46 -9.77 17.88
C VAL A 10 -20.24 -10.23 16.45
N ILE A 11 -20.61 -9.40 15.47
CA ILE A 11 -20.33 -9.66 14.06
C ILE A 11 -18.92 -9.13 13.77
N ALA A 12 -17.95 -10.04 13.69
CA ALA A 12 -16.60 -9.72 13.21
C ALA A 12 -16.63 -9.55 11.69
N THR A 13 -16.66 -8.32 11.20
CA THR A 13 -16.46 -8.01 9.78
C THR A 13 -14.97 -8.13 9.47
N GLY A 14 -14.55 -9.29 8.95
CA GLY A 14 -13.25 -9.43 8.31
C GLY A 14 -13.12 -8.44 7.15
N ALA A 15 -12.00 -7.75 7.08
CA ALA A 15 -11.65 -6.89 5.96
C ALA A 15 -11.37 -7.77 4.73
N ASP A 16 -12.43 -8.23 4.07
CA ASP A 16 -12.29 -8.83 2.74
C ASP A 16 -11.68 -7.79 1.82
N ALA A 17 -10.44 -8.03 1.42
CA ALA A 17 -9.80 -7.34 0.33
C ALA A 17 -10.74 -7.46 -0.88
N GLN A 18 -11.49 -6.41 -1.15
CA GLN A 18 -12.55 -6.39 -2.16
C GLN A 18 -11.95 -6.74 -3.53
N ARG A 19 -11.94 -8.04 -3.87
CA ARG A 19 -11.61 -8.56 -5.18
C ARG A 19 -12.81 -8.30 -6.06
N GLN A 20 -12.62 -7.44 -7.06
CA GLN A 20 -13.62 -7.28 -8.09
C GLN A 20 -13.29 -8.20 -9.26
N PRO A 21 -14.29 -8.84 -9.89
CA PRO A 21 -14.03 -9.64 -11.08
C PRO A 21 -13.41 -8.75 -12.18
N GLY A 22 -12.36 -9.24 -12.83
CA GLY A 22 -11.68 -8.53 -13.92
C GLY A 22 -10.44 -7.73 -13.54
N TRP A 23 -10.26 -7.33 -12.27
CA TRP A 23 -9.12 -6.51 -11.86
C TRP A 23 -8.90 -6.52 -10.35
N GLU A 24 -7.66 -6.26 -9.93
CA GLU A 24 -7.28 -6.20 -8.52
C GLU A 24 -6.19 -5.14 -8.29
N VAL A 25 -6.27 -4.42 -7.17
CA VAL A 25 -5.16 -3.61 -6.67
C VAL A 25 -4.56 -4.33 -5.47
N ARG A 26 -3.28 -4.71 -5.59
CA ARG A 26 -2.49 -5.35 -4.54
C ARG A 26 -1.47 -4.36 -4.00
N VAL A 27 -1.35 -4.33 -2.68
CA VAL A 27 -0.36 -3.54 -1.95
C VAL A 27 0.40 -4.54 -1.08
N GLY A 28 1.72 -4.38 -0.93
CA GLY A 28 2.49 -5.22 -0.01
C GLY A 28 1.92 -5.13 1.41
N ASP A 29 1.47 -6.25 1.96
CA ASP A 29 0.73 -6.27 3.22
C ASP A 29 1.61 -5.95 4.43
N LYS A 30 2.89 -6.36 4.38
CA LYS A 30 3.89 -6.09 5.42
C LYS A 30 5.25 -5.73 4.80
N VAL A 31 5.82 -4.62 5.24
CA VAL A 31 7.19 -4.20 4.92
C VAL A 31 7.98 -4.12 6.22
N GLU A 32 9.14 -4.78 6.27
CA GLU A 32 10.01 -4.79 7.44
C GLU A 32 11.21 -3.88 7.18
N LEU A 33 11.44 -2.94 8.09
CA LEU A 33 12.56 -2.00 8.06
C LEU A 33 13.27 -2.01 9.41
N VAL A 34 14.48 -1.48 9.41
CA VAL A 34 15.19 -1.07 10.62
C VAL A 34 15.10 0.44 10.74
N THR A 35 15.12 0.99 11.94
CA THR A 35 15.09 2.45 12.16
C THR A 35 16.23 3.14 11.43
N GLY A 36 15.87 4.15 10.65
CA GLY A 36 16.76 4.86 9.75
C GLY A 36 16.92 4.22 8.36
N ALA A 37 16.47 2.98 8.16
CA ALA A 37 16.57 2.30 6.88
C ALA A 37 15.45 2.73 5.91
N SER A 38 15.75 2.62 4.62
CA SER A 38 14.79 2.82 3.53
C SER A 38 14.42 1.48 2.89
N GLY A 39 13.19 1.39 2.39
CA GLY A 39 12.73 0.29 1.56
C GLY A 39 11.64 0.74 0.61
N THR A 40 10.86 -0.20 0.07
CA THR A 40 9.79 0.08 -0.88
C THR A 40 8.51 -0.64 -0.53
N ILE A 41 7.38 0.04 -0.72
CA ILE A 41 6.05 -0.59 -0.70
C ILE A 41 5.67 -0.93 -2.14
N PRO A 42 5.57 -2.22 -2.51
CA PRO A 42 5.12 -2.62 -3.83
C PRO A 42 3.62 -2.40 -3.96
N ILE A 43 3.20 -1.77 -5.07
CA ILE A 43 1.79 -1.54 -5.41
C ILE A 43 1.60 -1.99 -6.85
N SER A 44 0.67 -2.90 -7.09
CA SER A 44 0.39 -3.42 -8.43
C SER A 44 -1.09 -3.34 -8.76
N ILE A 45 -1.37 -2.94 -9.99
CA ILE A 45 -2.69 -3.05 -10.61
C ILE A 45 -2.62 -4.29 -11.48
N ALA A 46 -3.46 -5.29 -11.19
CA ALA A 46 -3.63 -6.48 -12.02
C ALA A 46 -4.97 -6.37 -12.76
N VAL A 47 -4.99 -6.73 -14.03
CA VAL A 47 -6.18 -6.71 -14.88
C VAL A 47 -6.25 -8.02 -15.67
N ASP A 48 -7.46 -8.53 -15.88
CA ASP A 48 -7.69 -9.73 -16.68
C ASP A 48 -7.53 -9.46 -18.18
N ARG A 49 -7.51 -10.52 -18.98
CA ARG A 49 -7.39 -10.43 -20.45
C ARG A 49 -8.49 -9.54 -21.04
N GLY A 50 -8.10 -8.65 -21.94
CA GLY A 50 -9.01 -7.71 -22.61
C GLY A 50 -9.29 -6.42 -21.83
N LEU A 51 -8.66 -6.25 -20.65
CA LEU A 51 -8.71 -5.03 -19.85
C LEU A 51 -7.34 -4.37 -19.77
N THR A 52 -7.32 -3.04 -19.71
CA THR A 52 -6.10 -2.23 -19.56
C THR A 52 -6.36 -0.99 -18.70
N VAL A 53 -5.31 -0.43 -18.11
CA VAL A 53 -5.34 0.89 -17.50
C VAL A 53 -5.11 1.94 -18.59
N SER A 54 -6.04 2.90 -18.72
CA SER A 54 -5.98 3.96 -19.74
C SER A 54 -4.61 4.66 -19.76
N ARG A 55 -4.02 4.78 -20.95
CA ARG A 55 -2.77 5.54 -21.16
C ARG A 55 -3.03 7.05 -21.19
N ASP A 56 -4.22 7.45 -21.65
CA ASP A 56 -4.59 8.86 -21.83
C ASP A 56 -5.15 9.51 -20.57
N ALA A 57 -5.65 8.70 -19.62
CA ALA A 57 -6.15 9.18 -18.34
C ALA A 57 -5.13 8.99 -17.21
N ALA A 58 -5.27 9.80 -16.16
CA ALA A 58 -4.38 9.74 -15.02
C ALA A 58 -4.52 8.42 -14.23
N VAL A 59 -3.38 7.80 -13.91
CA VAL A 59 -3.23 6.87 -12.79
C VAL A 59 -2.57 7.61 -11.64
N ILE A 60 -3.18 7.56 -10.45
CA ILE A 60 -2.75 8.29 -9.27
C ILE A 60 -2.71 7.32 -8.08
N VAL A 61 -1.59 7.31 -7.36
CA VAL A 61 -1.44 6.61 -6.08
C VAL A 61 -1.13 7.66 -5.01
N ASP A 62 -2.06 7.87 -4.08
CA ASP A 62 -1.86 8.74 -2.91
C ASP A 62 -1.50 7.91 -1.67
N LEU A 63 -0.50 8.37 -0.94
CA LEU A 63 0.07 7.73 0.25
C LEU A 63 -0.12 8.65 1.47
N ALA A 64 -0.81 8.12 2.47
CA ALA A 64 -1.02 8.77 3.76
C ALA A 64 -0.41 7.91 4.88
N PRO A 65 0.90 8.10 5.18
CA PRO A 65 1.55 7.45 6.30
C PRO A 65 1.12 8.02 7.64
N GLU A 66 1.12 7.17 8.66
CA GLU A 66 1.19 7.57 10.06
C GLU A 66 2.56 8.19 10.40
N PRO A 67 2.66 8.94 11.52
CA PRO A 67 3.96 9.38 12.06
C PRO A 67 4.91 8.20 12.23
N GLY A 68 6.21 8.42 12.06
CA GLY A 68 7.22 7.36 12.12
C GLY A 68 7.63 6.79 10.76
N LEU A 69 6.97 7.19 9.68
CA LEU A 69 7.36 6.90 8.29
C LEU A 69 7.52 8.17 7.47
N THR A 70 8.57 8.21 6.66
CA THR A 70 8.78 9.26 5.65
C THR A 70 8.75 8.67 4.25
N PHE A 71 8.05 9.33 3.33
CA PHE A 71 8.02 8.98 1.91
C PHE A 71 8.71 10.06 1.11
N ARG A 72 9.57 9.66 0.15
CA ARG A 72 10.18 10.60 -0.79
C ARG A 72 9.12 11.36 -1.60
N LYS A 73 8.07 10.65 -2.01
CA LYS A 73 6.94 11.20 -2.76
C LYS A 73 5.66 10.55 -2.26
N ARG A 74 4.70 11.37 -1.82
CA ARG A 74 3.41 10.90 -1.29
C ARG A 74 2.33 10.73 -2.35
N ARG A 75 2.56 11.22 -3.57
CA ARG A 75 1.64 11.07 -4.69
C ARG A 75 2.41 10.61 -5.92
N LEU A 76 2.14 9.41 -6.39
CA LEU A 76 2.74 8.82 -7.57
C LEU A 76 1.77 8.94 -8.76
N GLY A 77 2.32 9.21 -9.94
CA GLY A 77 1.63 9.20 -11.22
C GLY A 77 2.27 8.20 -12.18
N ARG A 78 1.75 8.11 -13.41
CA ARG A 78 2.23 7.15 -14.43
C ARG A 78 3.75 7.17 -14.62
N SER A 79 4.38 8.34 -14.61
CA SER A 79 5.83 8.49 -14.76
C SER A 79 6.65 7.92 -13.60
N ASP A 80 6.04 7.68 -12.44
CA ASP A 80 6.67 7.04 -11.28
C ASP A 80 6.48 5.51 -11.28
N ALA A 81 5.75 4.97 -12.27
CA ALA A 81 5.60 3.53 -12.41
C ALA A 81 6.94 2.90 -12.80
N VAL A 82 7.15 1.65 -12.38
CA VAL A 82 8.32 0.83 -12.76
C VAL A 82 8.38 0.68 -14.29
N ASP A 83 7.22 0.56 -14.93
CA ASP A 83 7.05 0.61 -16.38
C ASP A 83 5.85 1.51 -16.70
N PRO A 84 6.07 2.77 -17.10
CA PRO A 84 5.00 3.73 -17.44
C PRO A 84 4.14 3.31 -18.63
N GLU A 85 4.68 2.48 -19.53
CA GLU A 85 4.02 2.02 -20.76
C GLU A 85 3.30 0.69 -20.59
N ALA A 86 3.37 0.08 -19.40
CA ALA A 86 2.62 -1.13 -19.10
C ALA A 86 1.11 -0.86 -19.14
N ASP A 87 0.37 -1.82 -19.71
CA ASP A 87 -1.09 -1.83 -19.69
C ASP A 87 -1.64 -1.97 -18.27
N ALA A 88 -0.84 -2.47 -17.34
CA ALA A 88 -1.14 -2.60 -15.92
C ALA A 88 0.05 -2.10 -15.07
N PRO A 89 0.13 -0.78 -14.78
CA PRO A 89 1.28 -0.19 -14.11
C PRO A 89 1.53 -0.74 -12.70
N ARG A 90 2.81 -0.85 -12.36
CA ARG A 90 3.31 -1.21 -11.02
C ARG A 90 4.11 -0.07 -10.46
N PHE A 91 4.09 0.11 -9.15
CA PHE A 91 4.78 1.18 -8.43
C PHE A 91 5.62 0.60 -7.29
N ALA A 92 6.74 1.26 -7.01
CA ALA A 92 7.58 0.99 -5.85
C ALA A 92 7.70 2.27 -5.03
N ALA A 93 6.82 2.44 -4.02
CA ALA A 93 6.80 3.63 -3.21
C ALA A 93 7.95 3.62 -2.19
N ALA A 94 8.93 4.50 -2.36
CA ALA A 94 10.06 4.60 -1.44
C ALA A 94 9.62 5.14 -0.06
N VAL A 95 9.91 4.36 0.98
CA VAL A 95 9.57 4.63 2.38
C VAL A 95 10.82 4.52 3.24
N ARG A 96 10.93 5.36 4.26
CA ARG A 96 11.95 5.30 5.31
C ARG A 96 11.27 5.15 6.66
N GLY A 97 11.79 4.24 7.50
CA GLY A 97 11.37 4.10 8.89
C GLY A 97 12.14 5.09 9.77
N ASP A 98 11.44 6.00 10.44
CA ASP A 98 12.05 7.00 11.31
C ASP A 98 11.88 6.68 12.80
N GLN A 99 10.88 5.90 13.15
CA GLN A 99 10.56 5.51 14.52
C GLN A 99 10.27 4.03 14.60
N ASP A 100 10.74 3.38 15.65
CA ASP A 100 10.47 1.97 15.94
C ASP A 100 8.95 1.74 16.09
N GLY A 101 8.48 0.55 15.72
CA GLY A 101 7.09 0.13 15.88
C GLY A 101 6.39 -0.20 14.56
N GLU A 102 5.11 -0.53 14.65
CA GLU A 102 4.26 -0.75 13.48
C GLU A 102 3.53 0.53 13.10
N HIS A 103 3.64 0.90 11.83
CA HIS A 103 3.07 2.13 11.29
C HIS A 103 2.19 1.79 10.09
N SER A 104 0.96 2.32 10.08
CA SER A 104 0.04 2.10 8.96
C SER A 104 0.24 3.13 7.85
N VAL A 105 0.04 2.69 6.60
CA VAL A 105 0.03 3.57 5.43
C VAL A 105 -1.28 3.36 4.68
N LYS A 106 -2.11 4.40 4.63
CA LYS A 106 -3.30 4.41 3.80
C LYS A 106 -2.91 4.67 2.36
N VAL A 107 -3.29 3.78 1.46
CA VAL A 107 -3.00 3.84 0.03
C VAL A 107 -4.32 4.04 -0.72
N ARG A 108 -4.42 5.10 -1.52
CA ARG A 108 -5.55 5.33 -2.44
C ARG A 108 -5.06 5.27 -3.88
N VAL A 109 -5.63 4.36 -4.66
CA VAL A 109 -5.29 4.16 -6.07
C VAL A 109 -6.48 4.57 -6.92
N ARG A 110 -6.27 5.51 -7.85
CA ARG A 110 -7.28 6.02 -8.78
C ARG A 110 -6.78 5.86 -10.21
N PHE A 111 -7.60 5.28 -11.08
CA PHE A 111 -7.26 5.07 -12.48
C PHE A 111 -8.51 4.86 -13.32
N TRP A 112 -8.35 4.82 -14.64
CA TRP A 112 -9.41 4.43 -15.56
C TRP A 112 -9.13 3.04 -16.10
N LEU A 113 -10.08 2.13 -15.91
CA LEU A 113 -10.03 0.77 -16.44
C LEU A 113 -10.80 0.73 -17.76
N CYS A 114 -10.13 0.34 -18.82
CA CYS A 114 -10.68 0.26 -20.18
C CYS A 114 -10.83 -1.19 -20.62
N GLY A 115 -11.89 -1.46 -21.39
CA GLY A 115 -12.15 -2.75 -22.02
C GLY A 115 -13.04 -2.58 -23.24
N GLY A 116 -12.67 -3.18 -24.36
CA GLY A 116 -13.35 -2.94 -25.65
C GLY A 116 -13.31 -1.45 -26.03
N LYS A 117 -14.49 -0.80 -26.10
CA LYS A 117 -14.63 0.62 -26.47
C LYS A 117 -15.05 1.52 -25.30
N ALA A 118 -14.97 1.03 -24.06
CA ALA A 118 -15.43 1.77 -22.89
C ALA A 118 -14.36 1.83 -21.80
N CYS A 119 -14.34 2.94 -21.06
CA CYS A 119 -13.50 3.11 -19.88
C CYS A 119 -14.37 3.55 -18.70
N ARG A 120 -14.02 3.09 -17.51
CA ARG A 120 -14.69 3.51 -16.27
C ARG A 120 -13.68 3.92 -15.20
N PRO A 121 -13.99 4.91 -14.35
CA PRO A 121 -13.12 5.28 -13.25
C PRO A 121 -13.14 4.22 -12.15
N ILE A 122 -11.98 3.96 -11.56
CA ILE A 122 -11.76 3.08 -10.43
C ILE A 122 -11.09 3.88 -9.31
N ASP A 123 -11.59 3.74 -8.09
CA ASP A 123 -11.03 4.35 -6.87
C ASP A 123 -11.00 3.29 -5.76
N VAL A 124 -9.80 2.94 -5.31
CA VAL A 124 -9.58 1.85 -4.37
C VAL A 124 -8.75 2.34 -3.20
N ARG A 125 -9.13 1.90 -2.00
CA ARG A 125 -8.37 2.14 -0.78
C ARG A 125 -7.84 0.82 -0.23
N ARG A 126 -6.60 0.85 0.23
CA ARG A 126 -5.88 -0.25 0.89
C ARG A 126 -5.07 0.32 2.05
N THR A 127 -4.64 -0.57 2.93
CA THR A 127 -3.75 -0.25 4.04
C THR A 127 -2.56 -1.20 3.95
N ALA A 128 -1.35 -0.66 4.06
CA ALA A 128 -0.14 -1.44 4.28
C ALA A 128 0.35 -1.22 5.71
N VAL A 129 1.03 -2.21 6.28
CA VAL A 129 1.74 -2.07 7.56
C VAL A 129 3.24 -2.07 7.30
N VAL A 130 3.95 -1.12 7.90
CA VAL A 130 5.40 -1.08 7.92
C VAL A 130 5.86 -1.32 9.35
N SER A 131 6.53 -2.43 9.59
CA SER A 131 7.15 -2.76 10.87
C SER A 131 8.58 -2.23 10.87
N VAL A 132 8.92 -1.34 11.78
CA VAL A 132 10.25 -0.75 11.94
C VAL A 132 10.88 -1.29 13.22
N ALA A 133 11.94 -2.09 13.09
CA ALA A 133 12.69 -2.63 14.20
C ALA A 133 13.78 -1.64 14.65
N PRO A 134 14.15 -1.61 15.95
CA PRO A 134 15.27 -0.83 16.44
C PRO A 134 16.56 -1.16 15.67
N ALA A 135 17.37 -0.13 15.39
CA ALA A 135 18.72 -0.35 14.91
C ALA A 135 19.54 -1.05 16.01
N ALA A 136 20.31 -2.07 15.62
CA ALA A 136 21.26 -2.69 16.53
C ALA A 136 22.27 -1.64 17.01
N PRO A 137 22.64 -1.62 18.30
CA PRO A 137 23.67 -0.71 18.80
C PRO A 137 24.98 -0.96 18.04
N ALA A 138 25.65 0.11 17.63
CA ALA A 138 26.98 0.01 17.04
C ALA A 138 27.92 -0.69 18.05
N PRO A 139 28.86 -1.55 17.60
CA PRO A 139 29.90 -2.06 18.47
C PRO A 139 30.63 -0.90 19.13
N PRO A 140 31.01 -0.99 20.42
CA PRO A 140 31.82 0.04 21.04
C PRO A 140 33.09 0.19 20.20
N ASP A 141 33.38 1.41 19.76
CA ASP A 141 34.60 1.74 19.03
C ASP A 141 35.78 1.18 19.84
N ALA A 142 36.46 0.18 19.28
CA ALA A 142 37.76 -0.23 19.77
C ALA A 142 38.72 0.92 19.44
N GLY A 143 38.75 1.91 20.33
CA GLY A 143 39.71 3.00 20.28
C GLY A 143 41.11 2.41 20.24
N THR A 144 41.75 2.49 19.08
CA THR A 144 43.20 2.42 18.97
C THR A 144 43.76 3.74 19.50
N ASP A 145 44.27 3.64 20.72
CA ASP A 145 45.30 4.49 21.34
C ASP A 145 46.53 4.63 20.41
#